data_AF-A0A3S4CJ04-F1
#
_entry.id   AF-A0A3S4CJ04-F1
#
_cell.length_a   1.000
_cell.length_b   1.000
_cell.length_c   1.000
_cell.angle_alpha   90.00
_cell.angle_beta   90.00
_cell.angle_gamma   90.00
#
_symmetry.space_group_name_H-M   'P 1'
#
loop_
_entity.id
_entity.type
_entity.pdbx_description
1 polymer ?
#
loop_
_entity_poly.entity_id
_entity_poly.type
_entity_poly.pdbx_seq_one_letter_code
_entity_poly.pdbx_strand_id
1 'polypeptide(L)'
;MEQFDYRFRKVYQPAFDKVPAGARVRLFGVDYVHMRGKQGGDLFVTRHGWGCIESILPDAWFVDERFRKVGRALAGATGAVYRVPVAHRARADFALVVKFSRAGQDTNITVLDDGLHLDAQEKARVEEAEFLSPFEEFGNVARLRAAARSAIPTKQPLAIYSPPTRYLDWQLGRNAGICWRMNKGLEASQRDTPEERRIHYDWERLYILLYRWIDGFDAEAAMRGGAISRETMEALGQAARTALRRFGWMVCDHKPRHVIIRAARSGAGLLQRSHGIKWALIDYELLVRCEPPPIAVTHAEADQHAQ
;
A
#
# COMPACT_ATOMS: atom_id res chain seq x y z
N MET A 1 16.09 -19.87 9.99
CA MET A 1 14.72 -19.32 9.97
C MET A 1 14.76 -18.04 10.79
N GLU A 2 14.37 -16.93 10.17
CA GLU A 2 14.37 -15.62 10.82
C GLU A 2 13.38 -15.64 12.00
N GLN A 3 13.80 -15.21 13.19
CA GLN A 3 12.94 -15.22 14.39
C GLN A 3 12.77 -13.81 14.93
N PHE A 4 11.53 -13.43 15.22
CA PHE A 4 11.17 -12.13 15.78
C PHE A 4 10.54 -12.29 17.16
N ASP A 5 11.03 -11.56 18.16
CA ASP A 5 10.39 -11.49 19.48
C ASP A 5 9.26 -10.46 19.47
N TYR A 6 8.08 -10.88 19.04
CA TYR A 6 6.86 -10.06 19.06
C TYR A 6 6.18 -10.00 20.45
N ARG A 7 6.68 -10.77 21.43
CA ARG A 7 6.15 -10.77 22.80
C ARG A 7 6.97 -9.89 23.73
N PHE A 8 8.16 -9.47 23.31
CA PHE A 8 9.08 -8.65 24.11
C PHE A 8 9.35 -9.28 25.48
N ARG A 9 9.67 -10.59 25.47
CA ARG A 9 9.89 -11.42 26.68
C ARG A 9 8.70 -11.51 27.64
N LYS A 10 7.49 -11.16 27.20
CA LYS A 10 6.25 -11.33 27.96
C LYS A 10 5.58 -12.66 27.61
N VAL A 11 4.66 -13.09 28.47
CA VAL A 11 3.82 -14.29 28.23
C VAL A 11 2.90 -14.08 27.03
N TYR A 12 2.33 -12.88 26.90
CA TYR A 12 1.39 -12.51 25.86
C TYR A 12 1.90 -11.33 25.03
N GLN A 13 1.46 -11.26 23.77
CA GLN A 13 1.66 -10.10 22.92
C GLN A 13 1.05 -8.85 23.59
N PRO A 14 1.84 -7.79 23.86
CA PRO A 14 1.28 -6.56 24.42
C PRO A 14 0.40 -5.84 23.40
N ALA A 15 -0.53 -4.99 23.86
CA ALA A 15 -1.20 -4.04 22.97
C ALA A 15 -0.16 -3.12 22.28
N PHE A 16 -0.46 -2.63 21.08
CA PHE A 16 0.49 -1.83 20.29
C PHE A 16 1.08 -0.66 21.08
N ASP A 17 0.24 0.10 21.80
CA ASP A 17 0.68 1.26 22.59
C ASP A 17 1.42 0.89 23.89
N LYS A 18 1.46 -0.40 24.23
CA LYS A 18 2.18 -0.97 25.38
C LYS A 18 3.46 -1.69 24.97
N VAL A 19 3.82 -1.65 23.69
CA VAL A 19 5.14 -2.07 23.20
C VAL A 19 6.21 -1.10 23.75
N PRO A 20 7.38 -1.60 24.19
CA PRO A 20 8.47 -0.74 24.67
C PRO A 20 8.78 0.41 23.70
N ALA A 21 8.99 1.61 24.22
CA ALA A 21 9.22 2.80 23.40
C ALA A 21 10.45 2.66 22.48
N GLY A 22 11.48 1.93 22.90
CA GLY A 22 12.67 1.64 22.09
C GLY A 22 12.42 0.75 20.88
N ALA A 23 11.30 0.03 20.83
CA ALA A 23 10.90 -0.80 19.69
C ALA A 23 9.81 -0.11 18.84
N ARG A 24 9.41 1.12 19.17
CA ARG A 24 8.44 1.90 18.40
C ARG A 24 9.14 3.02 17.65
N VAL A 25 8.84 3.13 16.37
CA VAL A 25 9.36 4.20 15.50
C VAL A 25 8.22 4.83 14.72
N ARG A 26 8.37 6.10 14.35
CA ARG A 26 7.40 6.80 13.51
C ARG A 26 8.09 7.30 12.25
N LEU A 27 7.65 6.80 11.10
CA LEU A 27 8.22 7.12 9.79
C LEU A 27 7.09 7.59 8.86
N PHE A 28 7.30 8.72 8.18
CA PHE A 28 6.29 9.33 7.30
C PHE A 28 4.90 9.47 7.95
N GLY A 29 4.86 9.70 9.27
CA GLY A 29 3.63 9.86 10.04
C GLY A 29 2.96 8.55 10.49
N VAL A 30 3.50 7.38 10.15
CA VAL A 30 2.99 6.05 10.52
C VAL A 30 3.78 5.48 11.70
N ASP A 31 3.08 4.99 12.72
CA ASP A 31 3.70 4.29 13.83
C ASP A 31 3.95 2.82 13.47
N TYR A 32 5.17 2.37 13.75
CA TYR A 32 5.60 0.99 13.58
C TYR A 32 6.14 0.43 14.90
N VAL A 33 5.92 -0.87 15.08
CA VAL A 33 6.80 -1.70 15.91
C VAL A 33 7.94 -2.18 15.01
N HIS A 34 9.17 -1.78 15.31
CA HIS A 34 10.37 -2.25 14.62
C HIS A 34 10.97 -3.41 15.38
N MET A 35 11.01 -4.58 14.73
CA MET A 35 11.65 -5.78 15.27
C MET A 35 12.82 -6.17 14.38
N ARG A 36 13.98 -6.34 15.00
CA ARG A 36 15.15 -6.95 14.37
C ARG A 36 15.10 -8.45 14.60
N GLY A 37 15.21 -9.19 13.52
CA GLY A 37 15.26 -10.64 13.55
C GLY A 37 16.66 -11.14 13.91
N LYS A 38 16.75 -12.37 14.42
CA LYS A 38 18.01 -12.99 14.86
C LYS A 38 19.06 -13.16 13.74
N GLN A 39 18.64 -13.20 12.47
CA GLN A 39 19.52 -13.34 11.31
C GLN A 39 19.77 -12.01 10.59
N GLY A 40 19.31 -10.88 11.15
CA GLY A 40 19.54 -9.54 10.63
C GLY A 40 18.39 -8.97 9.79
N GLY A 41 17.30 -9.72 9.58
CA GLY A 41 16.09 -9.21 8.95
C GLY A 41 15.43 -8.10 9.77
N ASP A 42 14.73 -7.17 9.11
CA ASP A 42 13.95 -6.12 9.77
C ASP A 42 12.46 -6.28 9.45
N LEU A 43 11.63 -6.17 10.47
CA LEU A 43 10.17 -6.21 10.33
C LEU A 43 9.58 -4.96 10.99
N PHE A 44 8.96 -4.11 10.18
CA PHE A 44 8.26 -2.90 10.61
C PHE A 44 6.76 -3.15 10.56
N VAL A 45 6.12 -3.29 11.72
CA VAL A 45 4.71 -3.69 11.82
C VAL A 45 3.85 -2.50 12.18
N THR A 46 2.84 -2.19 11.36
CA THR A 46 1.90 -1.12 11.66
C THR A 46 0.92 -1.56 12.76
N ARG A 47 0.15 -0.61 13.28
CA ARG A 47 -0.98 -0.92 14.17
C ARG A 47 -1.97 -1.92 13.57
N HIS A 48 -2.17 -1.91 12.25
CA HIS A 48 -3.06 -2.86 11.58
C HIS A 48 -2.48 -4.27 11.54
N GLY A 49 -1.16 -4.40 11.27
CA GLY A 49 -0.48 -5.69 11.26
C GLY A 49 -0.30 -6.28 12.65
N TRP A 50 -0.17 -5.45 13.68
CA TRP A 50 0.06 -5.91 15.04
C TRP A 50 -1.03 -6.86 15.53
N GLY A 51 -2.30 -6.55 15.26
CA GLY A 51 -3.43 -7.40 15.65
C GLY A 51 -3.45 -8.79 15.00
N CYS A 52 -2.65 -9.02 13.95
CA CYS A 52 -2.53 -10.30 13.26
C CYS A 52 -1.06 -10.70 13.05
N ILE A 53 -0.19 -10.34 14.00
CA ILE A 53 1.27 -10.50 13.88
C ILE A 53 1.69 -11.91 13.45
N GLU A 54 1.10 -12.95 14.05
CA GLU A 54 1.41 -14.35 13.75
C GLU A 54 1.17 -14.72 12.28
N SER A 55 0.19 -14.08 11.64
CA SER A 55 -0.14 -14.30 10.21
C SER A 55 0.80 -13.55 9.26
N ILE A 56 1.56 -12.56 9.74
CA ILE A 56 2.43 -11.71 8.91
C ILE A 56 3.92 -11.93 9.18
N LEU A 57 4.28 -12.80 10.13
CA LEU A 57 5.68 -13.22 10.32
C LEU A 57 6.21 -13.91 9.05
N PRO A 58 7.50 -13.71 8.69
CA PRO A 58 8.08 -14.29 7.48
C PRO A 58 7.92 -15.81 7.34
N ASP A 59 7.83 -16.58 8.43
CA ASP A 59 7.60 -18.03 8.37
C ASP A 59 6.26 -18.40 7.70
N ALA A 60 5.25 -17.53 7.81
CA ALA A 60 3.93 -17.79 7.24
C ALA A 60 3.94 -17.69 5.70
N TRP A 61 4.79 -16.82 5.13
CA TRP A 61 4.68 -16.41 3.73
C TRP A 61 5.99 -16.21 2.96
N PHE A 62 7.13 -15.97 3.60
CA PHE A 62 8.41 -15.67 2.93
C PHE A 62 9.35 -16.87 2.86
N VAL A 63 9.55 -17.55 4.00
CA VAL A 63 10.50 -18.67 4.15
C VAL A 63 10.18 -19.76 3.13
N ASP A 64 11.21 -20.41 2.59
CA ASP A 64 11.13 -21.42 1.54
C ASP A 64 10.40 -20.96 0.27
N GLU A 65 10.36 -19.64 0.01
CA GLU A 65 9.63 -19.03 -1.10
C GLU A 65 8.13 -19.32 -1.08
N ARG A 66 7.53 -19.44 0.11
CA ARG A 66 6.09 -19.71 0.27
C ARG A 66 5.20 -18.74 -0.51
N PHE A 67 5.61 -17.49 -0.67
CA PHE A 67 4.87 -16.48 -1.44
C PHE A 67 4.68 -16.90 -2.90
N ARG A 68 5.62 -17.66 -3.44
CA ARG A 68 5.59 -18.19 -4.80
C ARG A 68 5.02 -19.62 -4.86
N LYS A 69 5.38 -20.48 -3.90
CA LYS A 69 4.97 -21.90 -3.91
C LYS A 69 3.52 -22.12 -3.46
N VAL A 70 3.07 -21.36 -2.46
CA VAL A 70 1.71 -21.43 -1.90
C VAL A 70 0.86 -20.27 -2.42
N GLY A 71 1.48 -19.11 -2.60
CA GLY A 71 0.82 -17.94 -3.16
C GLY A 71 0.62 -18.04 -4.67
N ARG A 72 -0.09 -17.03 -5.19
CA ARG A 72 -0.34 -16.85 -6.61
C ARG A 72 0.13 -15.47 -7.04
N ALA A 73 0.97 -15.42 -8.08
CA ALA A 73 1.33 -14.16 -8.72
C ALA A 73 0.08 -13.49 -9.30
N LEU A 74 -0.07 -12.19 -9.08
CA LEU A 74 -1.20 -11.43 -9.58
C LEU A 74 -0.91 -10.95 -11.00
N ALA A 75 -1.55 -11.60 -11.98
CA ALA A 75 -1.42 -11.24 -13.38
C ALA A 75 -1.84 -9.79 -13.61
N GLY A 76 -1.04 -9.04 -14.36
CA GLY A 76 -1.32 -7.64 -14.68
C GLY A 76 -0.92 -6.61 -13.61
N ALA A 77 -0.37 -7.05 -12.48
CA ALA A 77 0.35 -6.15 -11.58
C ALA A 77 1.65 -5.70 -12.24
N THR A 78 1.95 -4.42 -12.17
CA THR A 78 3.20 -3.83 -12.67
C THR A 78 4.30 -4.12 -11.65
N GLY A 79 4.73 -5.38 -11.50
CA GLY A 79 5.75 -5.79 -10.54
C GLY A 79 5.54 -7.17 -9.90
N ALA A 80 6.44 -7.55 -8.99
CA ALA A 80 6.37 -8.82 -8.27
C ALA A 80 5.38 -8.74 -7.10
N VAL A 81 4.11 -9.06 -7.39
CA VAL A 81 3.02 -9.03 -6.40
C VAL A 81 2.32 -10.38 -6.34
N TYR A 82 2.14 -10.90 -5.12
CA TYR A 82 1.56 -12.21 -4.86
C TYR A 82 0.38 -12.10 -3.88
N ARG A 83 -0.67 -12.88 -4.11
CA ARG A 83 -1.66 -13.21 -3.09
C ARG A 83 -1.21 -14.47 -2.37
N VAL A 84 -1.07 -14.40 -1.05
CA VAL A 84 -0.60 -15.53 -0.24
C VAL A 84 -1.64 -15.83 0.84
N PRO A 85 -2.38 -16.95 0.74
CA PRO A 85 -3.22 -17.44 1.83
C PRO A 85 -2.34 -17.77 3.04
N VAL A 86 -2.72 -17.33 4.23
CA VAL A 86 -1.99 -17.61 5.47
C VAL A 86 -2.96 -17.96 6.59
N ALA A 87 -2.51 -18.80 7.52
CA ALA A 87 -3.30 -19.15 8.69
C ALA A 87 -3.59 -17.89 9.53
N HIS A 88 -4.82 -17.77 10.01
CA HIS A 88 -5.25 -16.64 10.83
C HIS A 88 -6.32 -17.07 11.83
N ARG A 89 -6.13 -16.71 13.11
CA ARG A 89 -6.94 -17.21 14.24
C ARG A 89 -8.45 -16.96 14.09
N ALA A 90 -8.84 -15.82 13.54
CA ALA A 90 -10.24 -15.38 13.49
C ALA A 90 -10.87 -15.40 12.08
N ARG A 91 -10.13 -15.78 11.04
CA ARG A 91 -10.60 -15.63 9.66
C ARG A 91 -9.96 -16.68 8.76
N ALA A 92 -10.75 -17.66 8.33
CA ALA A 92 -10.27 -18.79 7.52
C ALA A 92 -9.78 -18.38 6.11
N ASP A 93 -10.35 -17.32 5.53
CA ASP A 93 -10.00 -16.83 4.18
C ASP A 93 -8.95 -15.70 4.20
N PHE A 94 -8.23 -15.53 5.31
CA PHE A 94 -7.24 -14.48 5.44
C PHE A 94 -6.08 -14.68 4.46
N ALA A 95 -5.73 -13.62 3.74
CA ALA A 95 -4.63 -13.64 2.78
C ALA A 95 -3.88 -12.32 2.81
N LEU A 96 -2.60 -12.40 2.46
CA LEU A 96 -1.70 -11.27 2.29
C LEU A 96 -1.59 -10.91 0.81
N VAL A 97 -1.40 -9.62 0.55
CA VAL A 97 -0.70 -9.16 -0.64
C VAL A 97 0.76 -8.99 -0.24
N VAL A 98 1.64 -9.74 -0.90
CA VAL A 98 3.10 -9.64 -0.76
C VAL A 98 3.60 -8.87 -1.98
N LYS A 99 4.02 -7.63 -1.79
CA LYS A 99 4.49 -6.72 -2.85
C LYS A 99 5.97 -6.43 -2.65
N PHE A 100 6.81 -6.79 -3.61
CA PHE A 100 8.22 -6.40 -3.61
C PHE A 100 8.32 -4.95 -4.10
N SER A 101 8.90 -4.08 -3.27
CA SER A 101 9.03 -2.65 -3.56
C SER A 101 9.96 -2.42 -4.76
N ARG A 102 9.56 -1.49 -5.63
CA ARG A 102 10.34 -0.98 -6.75
C ARG A 102 11.03 0.35 -6.44
N ALA A 103 11.06 0.75 -5.16
CA ALA A 103 11.70 1.99 -4.73
C ALA A 103 13.13 2.08 -5.30
N GLY A 104 13.60 3.28 -5.64
CA GLY A 104 14.93 3.45 -6.21
C GLY A 104 15.09 2.95 -7.65
N GLN A 105 14.08 2.34 -8.28
CA GLN A 105 14.09 2.01 -9.71
C GLN A 105 13.47 3.13 -10.54
N ASP A 106 13.85 3.20 -11.81
CA ASP A 106 13.20 4.07 -12.79
C ASP A 106 11.78 3.58 -13.10
N THR A 107 10.81 4.51 -13.14
CA THR A 107 9.39 4.19 -13.28
C THR A 107 8.96 3.88 -14.71
N ASN A 108 9.67 4.42 -15.70
CA ASN A 108 9.41 4.29 -17.14
C ASN A 108 7.91 4.31 -17.48
N ILE A 109 7.16 5.22 -16.87
CA ILE A 109 5.72 5.33 -17.13
C ILE A 109 5.54 5.85 -18.55
N THR A 110 5.07 4.97 -19.43
CA THR A 110 4.59 5.39 -20.74
C THR A 110 3.10 5.67 -20.60
N VAL A 111 2.71 6.95 -20.62
CA VAL A 111 1.30 7.33 -20.77
C VAL A 111 0.91 7.04 -22.20
N LEU A 112 0.41 5.84 -22.46
CA LEU A 112 -0.37 5.59 -23.66
C LEU A 112 -1.69 6.33 -23.45
N ASP A 113 -1.91 7.39 -24.25
CA ASP A 113 -3.10 8.24 -24.21
C ASP A 113 -4.31 7.44 -24.73
N ASP A 114 -4.77 6.48 -23.94
CA ASP A 114 -5.91 5.59 -24.25
C ASP A 114 -7.25 6.23 -23.82
N GLY A 115 -7.35 7.57 -23.85
CA GLY A 115 -8.60 8.30 -23.58
C GLY A 115 -8.75 8.89 -22.17
N LEU A 116 -7.67 8.96 -21.39
CA LEU A 116 -7.65 9.71 -20.12
C LEU A 116 -7.20 11.15 -20.40
N HIS A 117 -8.15 12.09 -20.46
CA HIS A 117 -7.83 13.52 -20.49
C HIS A 117 -7.16 13.92 -19.15
N LEU A 118 -5.83 13.85 -19.10
CA LEU A 118 -5.02 14.42 -18.03
C LEU A 118 -4.91 15.93 -18.23
N ASP A 119 -5.08 16.71 -17.16
CA ASP A 119 -4.76 18.14 -17.23
C ASP A 119 -3.24 18.37 -17.20
N ALA A 120 -2.80 19.60 -17.48
CA ALA A 120 -1.37 19.92 -17.56
C ALA A 120 -0.62 19.61 -16.26
N GLN A 121 -1.27 19.79 -15.11
CA GLN A 121 -0.67 19.55 -13.80
C GLN A 121 -0.50 18.04 -13.55
N GLU A 122 -1.50 17.22 -13.89
CA GLU A 122 -1.35 15.77 -13.82
C GLU A 122 -0.32 15.25 -14.80
N LYS A 123 -0.27 15.77 -16.04
CA LYS A 123 0.77 15.37 -17.01
C LYS A 123 2.16 15.60 -16.44
N ALA A 124 2.43 16.79 -15.88
CA ALA A 124 3.69 17.08 -15.21
C ALA A 124 3.96 16.10 -14.05
N ARG A 125 2.95 15.76 -13.24
CA ARG A 125 3.10 14.78 -12.15
C ARG A 125 3.37 13.36 -12.63
N VAL A 126 2.86 12.98 -13.80
CA VAL A 126 3.13 11.68 -14.39
C VAL A 126 4.54 11.62 -14.99
N GLU A 127 4.99 12.70 -15.62
CA GLU A 127 6.35 12.84 -16.14
C GLU A 127 7.41 12.79 -15.03
N GLU A 128 7.11 13.39 -13.88
CA GLU A 128 7.99 13.40 -12.70
C GLU A 128 7.78 12.20 -11.76
N ALA A 129 6.95 11.23 -12.14
CA ALA A 129 6.52 10.18 -11.23
C ALA A 129 7.69 9.24 -10.87
N GLU A 130 7.94 9.09 -9.57
CA GLU A 130 8.90 8.16 -9.00
C GLU A 130 8.17 7.13 -8.14
N PHE A 131 8.64 5.88 -8.12
CA PHE A 131 8.11 4.91 -7.17
C PHE A 131 8.34 5.40 -5.77
N LEU A 132 7.31 5.39 -4.94
CA LEU A 132 7.43 5.75 -3.54
C LEU A 132 8.36 4.77 -2.81
N SER A 133 9.09 5.30 -1.84
CA SER A 133 9.77 4.45 -0.88
C SER A 133 8.77 3.62 -0.05
N PRO A 134 9.14 2.45 0.49
CA PRO A 134 8.20 1.58 1.21
C PRO A 134 7.47 2.28 2.37
N PHE A 135 8.19 3.11 3.14
CA PHE A 135 7.61 3.83 4.27
C PHE A 135 6.73 5.00 3.81
N GLU A 136 7.09 5.64 2.71
CA GLU A 136 6.29 6.72 2.13
C GLU A 136 5.01 6.21 1.48
N GLU A 137 5.03 5.04 0.82
CA GLU A 137 3.82 4.39 0.31
C GLU A 137 2.81 4.15 1.44
N PHE A 138 3.26 3.58 2.56
CA PHE A 138 2.42 3.42 3.76
C PHE A 138 1.98 4.78 4.33
N GLY A 139 2.86 5.78 4.35
CA GLY A 139 2.56 7.14 4.78
C GLY A 139 1.46 7.82 3.96
N ASN A 140 1.55 7.74 2.64
CA ASN A 140 0.56 8.31 1.72
C ASN A 140 -0.78 7.59 1.84
N VAL A 141 -0.78 6.25 1.92
CA VAL A 141 -2.00 5.48 2.21
C VAL A 141 -2.62 5.89 3.54
N ALA A 142 -1.82 6.08 4.59
CA ALA A 142 -2.32 6.51 5.90
C ALA A 142 -2.94 7.91 5.87
N ARG A 143 -2.30 8.87 5.20
CA ARG A 143 -2.83 10.24 5.02
C ARG A 143 -4.11 10.24 4.19
N LEU A 144 -4.14 9.50 3.07
CA LEU A 144 -5.35 9.34 2.26
C LEU A 144 -6.50 8.76 3.07
N ARG A 145 -6.24 7.71 3.87
CA ARG A 145 -7.26 7.10 4.76
C ARG A 145 -7.75 8.07 5.83
N ALA A 146 -6.88 8.90 6.38
CA ALA A 146 -7.27 9.91 7.37
C ALA A 146 -8.18 10.99 6.74
N ALA A 147 -7.86 11.44 5.52
CA ALA A 147 -8.63 12.45 4.80
C ALA A 147 -9.96 11.91 4.23
N ALA A 148 -9.90 10.78 3.51
CA ALA A 148 -11.04 10.22 2.77
C ALA A 148 -11.90 9.25 3.60
N ARG A 149 -11.40 8.76 4.75
CA ARG A 149 -12.07 7.75 5.59
C ARG A 149 -12.59 6.57 4.76
N SER A 150 -13.90 6.37 4.69
CA SER A 150 -14.55 5.30 3.94
C SER A 150 -14.91 5.67 2.50
N ALA A 151 -14.69 6.91 2.07
CA ALA A 151 -14.98 7.36 0.71
C ALA A 151 -14.03 6.71 -0.32
N ILE A 152 -12.79 6.43 0.08
CA ILE A 152 -11.80 5.72 -0.74
C ILE A 152 -11.29 4.51 0.06
N PRO A 153 -11.95 3.34 -0.06
CA PRO A 153 -11.50 2.14 0.61
C PRO A 153 -10.14 1.69 0.06
N THR A 154 -9.17 1.46 0.94
CA THR A 154 -7.83 0.95 0.59
C THR A 154 -7.53 -0.33 1.36
N LYS A 155 -6.52 -1.09 0.89
CA LYS A 155 -5.94 -2.20 1.64
C LYS A 155 -5.33 -1.67 2.94
N GLN A 156 -5.42 -2.49 3.99
CA GLN A 156 -4.75 -2.17 5.25
C GLN A 156 -3.25 -2.46 5.10
N PRO A 157 -2.36 -1.46 5.27
CA PRO A 157 -0.93 -1.69 5.31
C PRO A 157 -0.58 -2.42 6.62
N LEU A 158 -0.03 -3.62 6.53
CA LEU A 158 0.20 -4.49 7.69
C LEU A 158 1.64 -4.39 8.20
N ALA A 159 2.62 -4.60 7.32
CA ALA A 159 4.03 -4.54 7.69
C ALA A 159 4.93 -4.33 6.46
N ILE A 160 6.16 -3.93 6.73
CA ILE A 160 7.26 -3.92 5.76
C ILE A 160 8.33 -4.88 6.29
N TYR A 161 8.69 -5.87 5.49
CA TYR A 161 9.76 -6.80 5.80
C TYR A 161 10.96 -6.55 4.88
N SER A 162 12.14 -6.44 5.47
CA SER A 162 13.40 -6.43 4.75
C SER A 162 14.21 -7.67 5.15
N PRO A 163 14.39 -8.68 4.28
CA PRO A 163 15.21 -9.85 4.60
C PRO A 163 16.69 -9.46 4.76
N PRO A 164 17.51 -10.24 5.48
CA PRO A 164 18.92 -9.93 5.70
C PRO A 164 19.78 -10.04 4.43
N THR A 165 19.29 -10.73 3.40
CA THR A 165 20.00 -10.90 2.12
C THR A 165 20.25 -9.56 1.45
N ARG A 166 21.52 -9.32 1.11
CA ARG A 166 22.00 -8.16 0.36
C ARG A 166 22.23 -8.53 -1.10
N TYR A 167 22.05 -7.55 -1.97
CA TYR A 167 22.16 -7.64 -3.42
C TYR A 167 22.93 -6.42 -3.92
N LEU A 168 23.58 -6.56 -5.08
CA LEU A 168 24.21 -5.45 -5.76
C LEU A 168 23.13 -4.51 -6.35
N ASP A 169 23.45 -3.22 -6.46
CA ASP A 169 22.53 -2.19 -6.95
C ASP A 169 21.87 -2.56 -8.28
N TRP A 170 22.63 -3.08 -9.25
CA TRP A 170 22.12 -3.46 -10.56
C TRP A 170 21.13 -4.64 -10.50
N GLN A 171 21.26 -5.55 -9.53
CA GLN A 171 20.33 -6.68 -9.35
C GLN A 171 18.95 -6.20 -8.89
N LEU A 172 18.92 -5.09 -8.15
CA LEU A 172 17.70 -4.46 -7.67
C LEU A 172 17.25 -3.28 -8.53
N GLY A 173 18.01 -2.92 -9.57
CA GLY A 173 17.77 -1.76 -10.41
C GLY A 173 17.87 -0.42 -9.68
N ARG A 174 18.75 -0.30 -8.67
CA ARG A 174 18.87 0.93 -7.87
C ARG A 174 19.55 2.04 -8.66
N ASN A 175 18.88 3.18 -8.72
CA ASN A 175 19.39 4.45 -9.21
C ASN A 175 19.84 5.30 -8.01
N ALA A 176 21.11 5.68 -7.98
CA ALA A 176 21.70 6.42 -6.87
C ALA A 176 21.03 7.80 -6.63
N GLY A 177 20.61 8.48 -7.70
CA GLY A 177 19.93 9.78 -7.60
C GLY A 177 18.55 9.66 -6.94
N ILE A 178 17.78 8.63 -7.32
CA ILE A 178 16.48 8.33 -6.70
C ILE A 178 16.68 7.94 -5.23
N CYS A 179 17.63 7.03 -4.95
CA CYS A 179 17.92 6.58 -3.58
C CYS A 179 18.35 7.75 -2.67
N TRP A 180 19.13 8.70 -3.20
CA TRP A 180 19.52 9.92 -2.48
C TRP A 180 18.31 10.79 -2.11
N ARG A 181 17.37 11.02 -3.04
CA ARG A 181 16.13 11.76 -2.74
C ARG A 181 15.27 11.06 -1.69
N MET A 182 15.17 9.74 -1.77
CA MET A 182 14.44 8.94 -0.78
C MET A 182 15.09 9.01 0.61
N ASN A 183 16.42 8.97 0.70
CA ASN A 183 17.14 9.18 1.96
C ASN A 183 16.80 10.55 2.56
N LYS A 184 16.75 11.62 1.75
CA LYS A 184 16.32 12.95 2.21
C LYS A 184 14.88 12.97 2.73
N GLY A 185 13.96 12.32 2.03
CA GLY A 185 12.58 12.16 2.50
C GLY A 185 12.50 11.42 3.85
N LEU A 186 13.28 10.35 4.00
CA LEU A 186 13.33 9.58 5.24
C LEU A 186 13.92 10.43 6.37
N GLU A 187 15.07 11.08 6.19
CA GLU A 187 15.66 12.04 7.14
C GLU A 187 14.63 13.07 7.61
N ALA A 188 13.93 13.71 6.67
CA ALA A 188 12.92 14.72 6.95
C ALA A 188 11.75 14.17 7.80
N SER A 189 11.41 12.90 7.62
CA SER A 189 10.27 12.25 8.30
C SER A 189 10.53 11.91 9.78
N GLN A 190 11.79 11.93 10.21
CA GLN A 190 12.27 11.56 11.55
C GLN A 190 13.19 12.65 12.15
N ARG A 191 12.98 13.91 11.75
CA ARG A 191 13.70 15.08 12.27
C ARG A 191 13.68 15.17 13.80
N ASP A 192 12.53 14.87 14.39
CA ASP A 192 12.32 14.90 15.84
C ASP A 192 12.75 13.59 16.55
N THR A 193 13.28 12.62 15.80
CA THR A 193 13.79 11.37 16.36
C THR A 193 15.29 11.52 16.67
N PRO A 194 15.75 11.14 17.89
CA PRO A 194 17.17 11.09 18.22
C PRO A 194 17.95 10.23 17.24
N GLU A 195 19.17 10.65 16.92
CA GLU A 195 20.00 10.05 15.87
C GLU A 195 20.18 8.54 16.04
N GLU A 196 20.43 8.09 17.26
CA GLU A 196 20.63 6.67 17.62
C GLU A 196 19.38 5.79 17.42
N ARG A 197 18.21 6.39 17.21
CA ARG A 197 16.94 5.71 16.94
C ARG A 197 16.44 5.92 15.51
N ARG A 198 17.16 6.68 14.68
CA ARG A 198 16.76 6.89 13.28
C ARG A 198 16.93 5.61 12.48
N ILE A 199 16.00 5.42 11.56
CA ILE A 199 16.04 4.31 10.59
C ILE A 199 16.70 4.82 9.32
N HIS A 200 17.54 3.98 8.72
CA HIS A 200 18.16 4.26 7.44
C HIS A 200 17.67 3.23 6.41
N TYR A 201 17.59 3.63 5.16
CA TYR A 201 17.43 2.65 4.09
C TYR A 201 18.72 1.86 3.93
N ASP A 202 18.56 0.57 3.69
CA ASP A 202 19.61 -0.31 3.24
C ASP A 202 19.31 -0.70 1.80
N TRP A 203 19.88 0.05 0.86
CA TRP A 203 19.52 -0.04 -0.56
C TRP A 203 19.94 -1.35 -1.22
N GLU A 204 20.89 -2.06 -0.61
CA GLU A 204 21.29 -3.42 -1.01
C GLU A 204 20.27 -4.49 -0.57
N ARG A 205 19.26 -4.14 0.22
CA ARG A 205 18.24 -5.10 0.67
C ARG A 205 16.92 -4.89 -0.04
N LEU A 206 16.15 -5.96 -0.14
CA LEU A 206 14.75 -5.90 -0.57
C LEU A 206 13.90 -5.25 0.51
N TYR A 207 12.83 -4.58 0.07
CA TYR A 207 11.73 -4.17 0.94
C TYR A 207 10.45 -4.78 0.40
N ILE A 208 9.74 -5.51 1.25
CA ILE A 208 8.55 -6.26 0.90
C ILE A 208 7.39 -5.72 1.72
N LEU A 209 6.42 -5.10 1.05
CA LEU A 209 5.24 -4.53 1.66
C LEU A 209 4.16 -5.61 1.78
N LEU A 210 3.61 -5.74 2.98
CA LEU A 210 2.48 -6.60 3.28
C LEU A 210 1.22 -5.76 3.43
N TYR A 211 0.24 -6.07 2.60
CA TYR A 211 -1.12 -5.54 2.75
C TYR A 211 -2.10 -6.67 3.03
N ARG A 212 -3.22 -6.34 3.68
CA ARG A 212 -4.35 -7.26 3.76
C ARG A 212 -5.00 -7.43 2.40
N TRP A 213 -5.30 -8.67 2.01
CA TRP A 213 -6.09 -8.96 0.81
C TRP A 213 -7.51 -8.36 0.92
N ILE A 214 -7.99 -7.82 -0.20
CA ILE A 214 -9.39 -7.39 -0.35
C ILE A 214 -10.04 -8.36 -1.34
N ASP A 215 -11.08 -9.05 -0.89
CA ASP A 215 -11.86 -9.95 -1.75
C ASP A 215 -12.56 -9.15 -2.85
N GLY A 216 -12.49 -9.66 -4.08
CA GLY A 216 -13.04 -9.02 -5.25
C GLY A 216 -12.23 -9.35 -6.51
N PHE A 217 -12.61 -8.70 -7.60
CA PHE A 217 -11.95 -8.73 -8.90
C PHE A 217 -11.53 -7.32 -9.25
N ASP A 218 -10.40 -7.16 -9.93
CA ASP A 218 -10.10 -5.89 -10.56
C ASP A 218 -11.10 -5.60 -11.68
N ALA A 219 -11.42 -4.33 -11.92
CA ALA A 219 -12.49 -3.95 -12.85
C ALA A 219 -12.21 -4.41 -14.29
N GLU A 220 -10.94 -4.47 -14.70
CA GLU A 220 -10.56 -4.93 -16.04
C GLU A 220 -10.75 -6.45 -16.20
N ALA A 221 -10.40 -7.25 -15.19
CA ALA A 221 -10.71 -8.67 -15.16
C ALA A 221 -12.22 -8.92 -15.09
N ALA A 222 -12.97 -8.12 -14.33
CA ALA A 222 -14.43 -8.21 -14.27
C ALA A 222 -15.07 -7.91 -15.64
N MET A 223 -14.57 -6.92 -16.37
CA MET A 223 -15.01 -6.59 -17.72
C MET A 223 -14.69 -7.73 -18.70
N ARG A 224 -13.44 -8.21 -18.72
CA ARG A 224 -13.03 -9.34 -19.58
C ARG A 224 -13.83 -10.63 -19.29
N GLY A 225 -14.23 -10.83 -18.03
CA GLY A 225 -15.07 -11.95 -17.61
C GLY A 225 -16.58 -11.74 -17.85
N GLY A 226 -17.00 -10.61 -18.42
CA GLY A 226 -18.41 -10.30 -18.71
C GLY A 226 -19.25 -9.90 -17.49
N ALA A 227 -18.63 -9.67 -16.32
CA ALA A 227 -19.33 -9.28 -15.10
C ALA A 227 -19.74 -7.80 -15.08
N ILE A 228 -19.07 -6.95 -15.87
CA ILE A 228 -19.41 -5.54 -16.11
C ILE A 228 -19.17 -5.19 -17.58
N SER A 229 -19.86 -4.16 -18.07
CA SER A 229 -19.58 -3.60 -19.40
C SER A 229 -18.30 -2.77 -19.42
N ARG A 230 -17.79 -2.46 -20.62
CA ARG A 230 -16.65 -1.55 -20.80
C ARG A 230 -16.96 -0.16 -20.24
N GLU A 231 -18.15 0.36 -20.51
CA GLU A 231 -18.60 1.68 -20.04
C GLU A 231 -18.65 1.72 -18.50
N THR A 232 -19.08 0.62 -17.87
CA THR A 232 -19.09 0.50 -16.40
C THR A 232 -17.66 0.49 -15.84
N MET A 233 -16.73 -0.21 -16.50
CA MET A 233 -15.32 -0.24 -16.10
C MET A 233 -14.68 1.16 -16.19
N GLU A 234 -14.92 1.88 -17.28
CA GLU A 234 -14.43 3.24 -17.50
C GLU A 234 -15.03 4.22 -16.48
N ALA A 235 -16.34 4.13 -16.23
CA ALA A 235 -17.02 4.93 -15.22
C ALA A 235 -16.47 4.69 -13.81
N LEU A 236 -16.14 3.44 -13.45
CA LEU A 236 -15.49 3.09 -12.18
C LEU A 236 -14.09 3.70 -12.08
N GLY A 237 -13.30 3.62 -13.15
CA GLY A 237 -11.97 4.22 -13.23
C GLY A 237 -12.03 5.74 -13.01
N GLN A 238 -12.95 6.41 -13.70
CA GLN A 238 -13.16 7.85 -13.59
C GLN A 238 -13.70 8.25 -12.21
N ALA A 239 -14.64 7.49 -11.64
CA ALA A 239 -15.16 7.74 -10.30
C ALA A 239 -14.05 7.65 -9.24
N ALA A 240 -13.15 6.66 -9.34
CA ALA A 240 -12.01 6.53 -8.44
C ALA A 240 -11.03 7.71 -8.57
N ARG A 241 -10.73 8.15 -9.80
CA ARG A 241 -9.86 9.32 -10.07
C ARG A 241 -10.47 10.62 -9.54
N THR A 242 -11.75 10.87 -9.80
CA THR A 242 -12.48 12.04 -9.28
C THR A 242 -12.50 12.03 -7.75
N ALA A 243 -12.74 10.88 -7.12
CA ALA A 243 -12.70 10.76 -5.67
C ALA A 243 -11.30 11.10 -5.12
N LEU A 244 -10.23 10.56 -5.71
CA LEU A 244 -8.85 10.87 -5.32
C LEU A 244 -8.57 12.38 -5.40
N ARG A 245 -8.91 13.01 -6.54
CA ARG A 245 -8.74 14.45 -6.76
C ARG A 245 -9.47 15.29 -5.72
N ARG A 246 -10.70 14.92 -5.37
CA ARG A 246 -11.49 15.62 -4.31
C ARG A 246 -10.75 15.69 -2.98
N PHE A 247 -9.90 14.71 -2.68
CA PHE A 247 -9.09 14.68 -1.46
C PHE A 247 -7.64 15.17 -1.68
N GLY A 248 -7.32 15.71 -2.86
CA GLY A 248 -5.99 16.22 -3.20
C GLY A 248 -4.96 15.12 -3.47
N TRP A 249 -5.38 13.98 -4.03
CA TRP A 249 -4.52 12.85 -4.35
C TRP A 249 -4.68 12.44 -5.82
N MET A 250 -3.65 11.77 -6.36
CA MET A 250 -3.70 11.03 -7.62
C MET A 250 -2.82 9.80 -7.55
N VAL A 251 -3.10 8.83 -8.43
CA VAL A 251 -2.17 7.75 -8.77
C VAL A 251 -1.64 8.05 -10.16
N CYS A 252 -0.33 8.25 -10.32
CA CYS A 252 0.22 8.68 -11.62
C CYS A 252 0.00 7.65 -12.75
N ASP A 253 -0.01 6.35 -12.42
CA ASP A 253 -0.34 5.28 -13.37
C ASP A 253 -1.78 4.76 -13.17
N HIS A 254 -2.76 5.63 -12.91
CA HIS A 254 -4.12 5.19 -12.60
C HIS A 254 -4.76 4.42 -13.77
N LYS A 255 -5.17 3.17 -13.51
CA LYS A 255 -5.79 2.27 -14.49
C LYS A 255 -7.02 1.60 -13.88
N PRO A 256 -8.01 1.15 -14.68
CA PRO A 256 -9.17 0.41 -14.15
C PRO A 256 -8.81 -0.83 -13.32
N ARG A 257 -7.69 -1.50 -13.63
CA ARG A 257 -7.17 -2.61 -12.82
C ARG A 257 -6.74 -2.23 -11.40
N HIS A 258 -6.60 -0.94 -11.10
CA HIS A 258 -6.34 -0.43 -9.74
C HIS A 258 -7.63 -0.28 -8.92
N VAL A 259 -8.78 -0.64 -9.49
CA VAL A 259 -10.08 -0.60 -8.83
C VAL A 259 -10.59 -2.03 -8.61
N ILE A 260 -10.73 -2.44 -7.35
CA ILE A 260 -11.32 -3.73 -6.97
C ILE A 260 -12.81 -3.57 -6.71
N ILE A 261 -13.62 -4.40 -7.36
CA ILE A 261 -15.06 -4.53 -7.10
C ILE A 261 -15.38 -5.91 -6.52
N ARG A 262 -16.54 -6.05 -5.87
CA ARG A 262 -16.92 -7.29 -5.19
C ARG A 262 -18.31 -7.75 -5.61
N ALA A 263 -18.51 -9.06 -5.68
CA ALA A 263 -19.83 -9.66 -5.73
C ALA A 263 -20.64 -9.41 -4.43
N ALA A 264 -21.95 -9.34 -4.53
CA ALA A 264 -22.85 -9.31 -3.38
C ALA A 264 -22.76 -10.64 -2.61
N ARG A 265 -22.93 -10.61 -1.28
CA ARG A 265 -22.90 -11.84 -0.45
C ARG A 265 -24.03 -12.82 -0.80
N SER A 266 -25.14 -12.31 -1.36
CA SER A 266 -26.25 -13.11 -1.86
C SER A 266 -25.93 -13.87 -3.15
N GLY A 267 -24.79 -13.60 -3.79
CA GLY A 267 -24.46 -14.15 -5.11
C GLY A 267 -25.17 -13.46 -6.29
N ALA A 268 -26.16 -12.61 -6.01
CA ALA A 268 -26.90 -11.86 -7.03
C ALA A 268 -26.15 -10.57 -7.39
N GLY A 269 -25.21 -10.67 -8.33
CA GLY A 269 -24.54 -9.53 -8.94
C GLY A 269 -23.47 -8.86 -8.07
N LEU A 270 -23.24 -7.56 -8.31
CA LEU A 270 -22.20 -6.78 -7.64
C LEU A 270 -22.69 -6.13 -6.35
N LEU A 271 -21.77 -5.95 -5.40
CA LEU A 271 -22.04 -5.28 -4.15
C LEU A 271 -22.28 -3.79 -4.40
N GLN A 272 -23.52 -3.36 -4.15
CA GLN A 272 -23.94 -1.96 -4.31
C GLN A 272 -23.82 -1.16 -3.00
N ARG A 273 -23.80 0.17 -3.15
CA ARG A 273 -24.05 1.19 -2.12
C ARG A 273 -25.02 2.24 -2.68
N SER A 274 -25.45 3.17 -1.84
CA SER A 274 -26.36 4.27 -2.21
C SER A 274 -25.96 5.06 -3.46
N HIS A 275 -24.67 5.05 -3.82
CA HIS A 275 -24.11 5.77 -4.97
C HIS A 275 -23.45 4.84 -6.00
N GLY A 276 -23.89 3.58 -6.10
CA GLY A 276 -23.45 2.62 -7.12
C GLY A 276 -22.53 1.51 -6.59
N ILE A 277 -21.76 0.91 -7.50
CA ILE A 277 -20.93 -0.27 -7.21
C ILE A 277 -19.88 0.09 -6.16
N LYS A 278 -19.79 -0.73 -5.11
CA LYS A 278 -18.76 -0.59 -4.09
C LYS A 278 -17.41 -1.01 -4.66
N TRP A 279 -16.42 -0.12 -4.53
CA TRP A 279 -15.07 -0.35 -5.00
C TRP A 279 -14.02 -0.08 -3.91
N ALA A 280 -12.78 -0.50 -4.17
CA ALA A 280 -11.60 -0.19 -3.36
C ALA A 280 -10.40 0.12 -4.27
N LEU A 281 -9.61 1.11 -3.88
CA LEU A 281 -8.36 1.46 -4.55
C LEU A 281 -7.25 0.49 -4.13
N ILE A 282 -6.46 0.05 -5.10
CA ILE A 282 -5.25 -0.72 -4.90
C ILE A 282 -4.09 -0.13 -5.69
N ASP A 283 -2.90 -0.60 -5.37
CA ASP A 283 -1.63 -0.17 -5.95
C ASP A 283 -1.27 1.28 -5.68
N TYR A 284 -0.33 1.49 -4.76
CA TYR A 284 -0.08 2.80 -4.15
C TYR A 284 1.33 3.31 -4.40
N GLU A 285 2.16 2.60 -5.17
CA GLU A 285 3.57 2.99 -5.39
C GLU A 285 3.74 4.30 -6.16
N LEU A 286 2.67 4.83 -6.74
CA LEU A 286 2.64 6.13 -7.42
C LEU A 286 1.51 7.02 -6.88
N LEU A 287 1.08 6.78 -5.63
CA LEU A 287 0.06 7.58 -4.95
C LEU A 287 0.69 8.87 -4.41
N VAL A 288 0.45 9.99 -5.06
CA VAL A 288 1.05 11.29 -4.73
C VAL A 288 -0.02 12.33 -4.41
N ARG A 289 0.38 13.40 -3.71
CA ARG A 289 -0.50 14.56 -3.51
C ARG A 289 -0.57 15.39 -4.78
N CYS A 290 -1.77 15.84 -5.11
CA CYS A 290 -1.99 16.94 -6.06
C CYS A 290 -1.99 18.24 -5.25
N GLU A 291 -0.94 19.04 -5.36
CA GLU A 291 -0.93 20.40 -4.81
C GLU A 291 -1.09 21.43 -5.92
N PRO A 292 -1.97 22.43 -5.77
CA PRO A 292 -2.90 22.61 -4.65
C PRO A 292 -4.14 21.69 -4.76
N PRO A 293 -4.87 21.40 -3.65
CA PRO A 293 -6.16 20.74 -3.75
C PRO A 293 -7.09 21.58 -4.64
N PRO A 294 -7.78 20.99 -5.63
CA PRO A 294 -8.73 21.73 -6.45
C PRO A 294 -9.91 22.15 -5.57
N ILE A 295 -9.96 23.46 -5.28
CA ILE A 295 -10.99 24.20 -4.56
C ILE A 295 -11.09 23.81 -3.08
N ALA A 296 -10.82 24.78 -2.20
CA ALA A 296 -11.19 24.69 -0.80
C ALA A 296 -12.70 24.45 -0.72
N VAL A 297 -13.11 23.22 -0.38
CA VAL A 297 -14.45 23.01 0.16
C VAL A 297 -14.45 23.72 1.50
N THR A 298 -14.86 24.99 1.49
CA THR A 298 -15.19 25.71 2.70
C THR A 298 -16.21 24.86 3.45
N HIS A 299 -16.05 24.77 4.77
CA HIS A 299 -16.87 23.96 5.67
C HIS A 299 -18.35 24.42 5.75
N ALA A 300 -18.89 25.07 4.72
CA ALA A 300 -20.21 25.69 4.73
C ALA A 300 -21.34 24.88 4.04
N GLU A 301 -21.03 23.81 3.29
CA GLU A 301 -22.05 23.08 2.50
C GLU A 301 -22.40 21.68 3.04
N ALA A 302 -21.81 21.25 4.16
CA ALA A 302 -22.15 19.97 4.78
C ALA A 302 -23.43 20.02 5.65
N ASP A 303 -23.93 21.21 6.00
CA ASP A 303 -25.04 21.39 6.94
C ASP A 303 -26.38 21.80 6.29
N GLN A 304 -26.47 21.91 4.96
CA GLN A 304 -27.72 22.31 4.27
C GLN A 304 -28.59 21.16 3.73
N HIS A 305 -28.24 19.90 3.98
CA HIS A 305 -29.09 18.75 3.62
C HIS A 305 -29.56 17.93 4.84
N ALA A 306 -29.61 18.57 6.01
CA ALA A 306 -30.14 17.98 7.25
C ALA A 306 -31.30 18.79 7.85
N GLN A 307 -32.17 19.36 6.99
CA GLN A 307 -33.51 19.81 7.36
C GLN A 307 -34.52 19.35 6.31
#